data_AF-A0A1C5UAQ2-F1
#
_entry.id   AF-A0A1C5UAQ2-F1
#
_cell.length_a   1.000
_cell.length_b   1.000
_cell.length_c   1.000
_cell.angle_alpha   90.00
_cell.angle_beta   90.00
_cell.angle_gamma   90.00
#
_symmetry.space_group_name_H-M   'P 1'
#
loop_
_entity.id
_entity.type
_entity.pdbx_description
1 polymer ?
#
loop_
_entity_poly.entity_id
_entity_poly.type
_entity_poly.pdbx_seq_one_letter_code
_entity_poly.pdbx_strand_id
1 'polypeptide(L)'
;MINIKADIVERNFTDYTELVVDIENTYFDSNMDKTLDCVEIIAKYEDAKNIIAELVENGHDLAHISDFARPDHDNYNDEYLIALDHEGIWCEPAKRENGYLYATGVVCYVMDNCNSKIISSIQSKVVYEVSIGDDNCDGDCDHCDCKEIDKDYYSINGKQVSQAEFEKKTKEIQKTYDSLNDCLDIVDAFSEIYKRLMNYACYLDKLDESFWY
;
A
#
# COMPACT_ATOMS: atom_id res chain seq x y z
N MET A 1 -9.38 -31.57 5.26
CA MET A 1 -8.95 -30.17 5.15
C MET A 1 -9.33 -29.48 6.44
N ILE A 2 -8.34 -29.01 7.20
CA ILE A 2 -8.59 -28.30 8.46
C ILE A 2 -8.93 -26.87 8.06
N ASN A 3 -10.21 -26.49 8.17
CA ASN A 3 -10.63 -25.08 8.10
C ASN A 3 -10.19 -24.42 9.39
N ILE A 4 -8.97 -23.90 9.42
CA ILE A 4 -8.58 -22.90 10.42
C ILE A 4 -9.19 -21.61 9.89
N LYS A 5 -10.25 -21.11 10.54
CA LYS A 5 -10.69 -19.73 10.30
C LYS A 5 -9.49 -18.86 10.64
N ALA A 6 -9.00 -18.09 9.66
CA ALA A 6 -8.06 -17.02 9.98
C ALA A 6 -8.74 -16.10 10.99
N ASP A 7 -8.04 -15.78 12.08
CA ASP A 7 -8.50 -14.73 12.98
C ASP A 7 -8.47 -13.41 12.19
N ILE A 8 -9.62 -12.76 12.08
CA ILE A 8 -9.74 -11.45 11.44
C ILE A 8 -9.27 -10.41 12.45
N VAL A 9 -8.36 -9.54 12.03
CA VAL A 9 -7.80 -8.49 12.87
C VAL A 9 -8.25 -7.14 12.35
N GLU A 10 -8.88 -6.34 13.21
CA GLU A 10 -9.30 -4.98 12.85
C GLU A 10 -8.09 -4.06 12.70
N ARG A 11 -8.10 -3.23 11.65
CA ARG A 11 -7.11 -2.19 11.34
C ARG A 11 -7.85 -0.92 10.96
N ASN A 12 -7.52 0.18 11.64
CA ASN A 12 -8.09 1.50 11.35
C ASN A 12 -6.97 2.39 10.81
N PHE A 13 -7.27 3.11 9.74
CA PHE A 13 -6.34 4.03 9.09
C PHE A 13 -6.98 5.40 8.95
N THR A 14 -6.17 6.45 9.00
CA THR A 14 -6.64 7.83 8.85
C THR A 14 -7.11 8.10 7.42
N ASP A 15 -6.35 7.60 6.45
CA ASP A 15 -6.57 7.78 5.02
C ASP A 15 -5.99 6.61 4.19
N TYR A 16 -6.17 6.69 2.88
CA TYR A 16 -5.68 5.66 1.94
C TYR A 16 -4.16 5.62 1.85
N THR A 17 -3.48 6.74 2.09
CA THR A 17 -2.01 6.80 2.09
C THR A 17 -1.46 5.95 3.24
N GLU A 18 -2.03 6.08 4.45
CA GLU A 18 -1.64 5.26 5.60
C GLU A 18 -1.92 3.77 5.36
N LEU A 19 -3.07 3.43 4.78
CA LEU A 19 -3.40 2.06 4.40
C LEU A 19 -2.39 1.49 3.40
N VAL A 20 -2.07 2.24 2.34
CA VAL A 20 -1.13 1.76 1.30
C VAL A 20 0.28 1.58 1.85
N VAL A 21 0.73 2.45 2.76
CA VAL A 21 2.00 2.26 3.46
C VAL A 21 2.03 0.93 4.24
N ASP A 22 0.95 0.56 4.92
CA ASP A 22 0.87 -0.73 5.62
C ASP A 22 0.82 -1.93 4.66
N ILE A 23 0.11 -1.80 3.54
CA ILE A 23 0.07 -2.80 2.45
C ILE A 23 1.48 -3.02 1.89
N GLU A 24 2.23 -1.95 1.59
CA GLU A 24 3.58 -2.04 1.05
C GLU A 24 4.57 -2.61 2.07
N ASN A 25 4.51 -2.14 3.32
CA ASN A 25 5.33 -2.70 4.41
C ASN A 25 5.07 -4.20 4.58
N THR A 26 3.82 -4.62 4.42
CA THR A 26 3.46 -6.04 4.39
C THR A 26 4.12 -6.69 3.17
N TYR A 27 3.83 -6.23 1.96
CA TYR A 27 4.34 -6.83 0.72
C TYR A 27 5.88 -6.98 0.68
N PHE A 28 6.62 -5.98 1.18
CA PHE A 28 8.08 -5.99 1.23
C PHE A 28 8.66 -6.68 2.47
N ASP A 29 7.84 -7.20 3.40
CA ASP A 29 8.34 -7.92 4.56
C ASP A 29 9.06 -9.21 4.12
N SER A 30 10.38 -9.20 4.29
CA SER A 30 11.27 -10.31 3.99
C SER A 30 10.93 -11.64 4.69
N ASN A 31 10.08 -11.61 5.73
CA ASN A 31 9.60 -12.78 6.45
C ASN A 31 8.34 -13.41 5.82
N MET A 32 7.75 -12.79 4.80
CA MET A 32 6.59 -13.34 4.12
C MET A 32 6.90 -14.65 3.39
N ASP A 33 5.89 -15.51 3.35
CA ASP A 33 5.94 -16.75 2.59
C ASP A 33 5.93 -16.44 1.09
N LYS A 34 7.10 -16.50 0.48
CA LYS A 34 7.34 -16.24 -0.96
C LYS A 34 6.77 -17.31 -1.90
N THR A 35 5.81 -18.11 -1.45
CA THR A 35 5.13 -19.10 -2.30
C THR A 35 3.79 -18.58 -2.83
N LEU A 36 3.24 -17.53 -2.22
CA LEU A 36 1.98 -16.91 -2.63
C LEU A 36 2.19 -15.49 -3.20
N ASP A 37 3.38 -14.90 -3.04
CA ASP A 37 3.95 -13.70 -3.68
C ASP A 37 3.05 -12.46 -3.90
N CYS A 38 1.88 -12.40 -3.27
CA CYS A 38 1.00 -11.24 -3.35
C CYS A 38 0.32 -10.89 -2.02
N VAL A 39 0.00 -9.60 -1.91
CA VAL A 39 -0.94 -9.04 -0.93
C VAL A 39 -2.23 -8.72 -1.69
N GLU A 40 -3.36 -9.10 -1.12
CA GLU A 40 -4.67 -8.89 -1.74
C GLU A 40 -5.51 -7.89 -0.94
N ILE A 41 -6.34 -7.14 -1.64
CA ILE A 41 -7.26 -6.16 -1.08
C ILE A 41 -8.65 -6.37 -1.68
N ILE A 42 -9.66 -6.38 -0.84
CA ILE A 42 -11.06 -6.52 -1.21
C ILE A 42 -11.77 -5.22 -0.85
N ALA A 43 -12.30 -4.55 -1.87
CA ALA A 43 -12.86 -3.21 -1.72
C ALA A 43 -14.01 -2.95 -2.70
N LYS A 44 -14.95 -2.08 -2.33
CA LYS A 44 -15.94 -1.55 -3.28
C LYS A 44 -15.33 -0.50 -4.19
N TYR A 45 -16.02 -0.17 -5.28
CA TYR A 45 -15.51 0.69 -6.35
C TYR A 45 -14.76 1.96 -5.87
N GLU A 46 -15.36 2.76 -4.99
CA GLU A 46 -14.75 4.03 -4.57
C GLU A 46 -13.46 3.81 -3.77
N ASP A 47 -13.47 2.86 -2.84
CA ASP A 47 -12.30 2.51 -2.03
C ASP A 47 -11.22 1.87 -2.92
N ALA A 48 -11.60 0.92 -3.79
CA ALA A 48 -10.72 0.27 -4.75
C ALA A 48 -10.03 1.29 -5.67
N LYS A 49 -10.77 2.28 -6.17
CA LYS A 49 -10.26 3.34 -7.03
C LYS A 49 -9.21 4.19 -6.30
N ASN A 50 -9.46 4.55 -5.04
CA ASN A 50 -8.52 5.34 -4.25
C ASN A 50 -7.26 4.53 -3.90
N ILE A 51 -7.42 3.26 -3.51
CA ILE A 51 -6.30 2.35 -3.19
C ILE A 51 -5.41 2.14 -4.42
N ILE A 52 -6.00 1.88 -5.60
CA ILE A 52 -5.23 1.75 -6.85
C ILE A 52 -4.51 3.05 -7.20
N ALA A 53 -5.16 4.21 -7.00
CA ALA A 53 -4.54 5.51 -7.28
C ALA A 53 -3.30 5.75 -6.40
N GLU A 54 -3.40 5.50 -5.10
CA GLU A 54 -2.29 5.63 -4.14
C GLU A 54 -1.16 4.62 -4.43
N LEU A 55 -1.48 3.38 -4.79
CA LEU A 55 -0.47 2.39 -5.21
C LEU A 55 0.29 2.85 -6.46
N VAL A 56 -0.41 3.42 -7.45
CA VAL A 56 0.23 4.00 -8.64
C VAL A 56 1.08 5.22 -8.27
N GLU A 57 0.62 6.07 -7.35
CA GLU A 57 1.38 7.22 -6.86
C GLU A 57 2.67 6.81 -6.15
N ASN A 58 2.65 5.67 -5.44
CA ASN A 58 3.83 5.05 -4.82
C ASN A 58 4.75 4.30 -5.79
N GLY A 59 4.43 4.30 -7.09
CA GLY A 59 5.31 3.81 -8.16
C GLY A 59 5.08 2.35 -8.57
N HIS A 60 3.96 1.74 -8.20
CA HIS A 60 3.58 0.42 -8.70
C HIS A 60 2.94 0.52 -10.09
N ASP A 61 3.43 -0.28 -11.03
CA ASP A 61 2.87 -0.36 -12.38
C ASP A 61 1.54 -1.13 -12.39
N LEU A 62 0.70 -0.85 -13.39
CA LEU A 62 -0.52 -1.63 -13.64
C LEU A 62 -0.18 -2.93 -14.39
N ALA A 63 -0.47 -4.07 -13.78
CA ALA A 63 -0.33 -5.38 -14.44
C ALA A 63 -1.59 -5.70 -15.27
N HIS A 64 -2.77 -5.62 -14.64
CA HIS A 64 -4.04 -5.90 -15.30
C HIS A 64 -5.23 -5.29 -14.58
N ILE A 65 -6.08 -4.55 -15.29
CA ILE A 65 -7.34 -4.03 -14.76
C ILE A 65 -8.47 -4.49 -15.67
N SER A 66 -9.41 -5.27 -15.14
CA SER A 66 -10.55 -5.82 -15.88
C SER A 66 -11.88 -5.38 -15.27
N ASP A 67 -12.83 -5.05 -16.14
CA ASP A 67 -14.22 -4.75 -15.78
C ASP A 67 -14.37 -3.79 -14.57
N PHE A 68 -13.47 -2.81 -14.49
CA PHE A 68 -13.40 -1.82 -13.42
C PHE A 68 -14.01 -0.50 -13.89
N ALA A 69 -15.30 -0.33 -13.69
CA ALA A 69 -15.99 0.91 -14.02
C ALA A 69 -16.87 1.41 -12.88
N ARG A 70 -17.29 2.67 -12.99
CA ARG A 70 -18.22 3.27 -12.03
C ARG A 70 -19.52 2.45 -12.04
N PRO A 71 -20.16 2.20 -10.89
CA PRO A 71 -21.38 1.38 -10.83
C PRO A 71 -22.55 1.93 -11.67
N ASP A 72 -22.57 3.23 -11.97
CA ASP A 72 -23.56 3.86 -12.86
C ASP A 72 -23.34 3.56 -14.35
N HIS A 73 -22.18 2.99 -14.71
CA HIS A 73 -21.80 2.65 -16.07
C HIS A 73 -22.00 1.16 -16.39
N ASP A 74 -21.64 0.24 -15.49
CA ASP A 74 -21.68 -1.21 -15.72
C ASP A 74 -22.71 -1.96 -14.85
N ASN A 75 -23.35 -1.28 -13.89
CA ASN A 75 -24.26 -1.84 -12.89
C ASN A 75 -23.63 -2.82 -11.89
N TYR A 76 -22.30 -2.89 -11.79
CA TYR A 76 -21.61 -3.70 -10.81
C TYR A 76 -21.45 -2.93 -9.49
N ASN A 77 -22.09 -3.40 -8.42
CA ASN A 77 -22.11 -2.76 -7.10
C ASN A 77 -21.47 -3.63 -5.99
N ASP A 78 -20.92 -4.78 -6.38
CA ASP A 78 -20.23 -5.70 -5.47
C ASP A 78 -18.74 -5.33 -5.36
N GLU A 79 -17.94 -6.17 -4.71
CA GLU A 79 -16.54 -5.92 -4.38
C GLU A 79 -15.59 -6.21 -5.56
N TYR A 80 -14.42 -5.59 -5.55
CA TYR A 80 -13.28 -5.87 -6.43
C TYR A 80 -12.18 -6.55 -5.62
N LEU A 81 -11.45 -7.46 -6.27
CA LEU A 81 -10.23 -8.06 -5.75
C LEU A 81 -9.05 -7.38 -6.42
N ILE A 82 -8.25 -6.70 -5.61
CA ILE A 82 -6.98 -6.10 -6.00
C ILE A 82 -5.87 -7.03 -5.52
N ALA A 83 -4.87 -7.28 -6.35
CA ALA A 83 -3.65 -7.97 -5.93
C ALA A 83 -2.43 -7.11 -6.27
N LEU A 84 -1.51 -6.99 -5.32
CA LEU A 84 -0.19 -6.41 -5.54
C LEU A 84 0.84 -7.52 -5.55
N ASP A 85 1.54 -7.68 -6.67
CA ASP A 85 2.61 -8.64 -6.84
C ASP A 85 3.80 -8.06 -7.62
N HIS A 86 4.74 -8.91 -8.00
CA HIS A 86 5.96 -8.53 -8.71
C HIS A 86 5.73 -8.04 -10.14
N GLU A 87 4.57 -8.32 -10.75
CA GLU A 87 4.18 -7.79 -12.06
C GLU A 87 3.43 -6.45 -11.92
N GLY A 88 2.89 -6.15 -10.73
CA GLY A 88 2.29 -4.88 -10.38
C GLY A 88 0.87 -5.03 -9.82
N ILE A 89 0.00 -4.10 -10.18
CA ILE A 89 -1.37 -4.03 -9.67
C ILE A 89 -2.33 -4.80 -10.58
N TRP A 90 -3.03 -5.76 -10.01
CA TRP A 90 -4.15 -6.48 -10.61
C TRP A 90 -5.46 -5.99 -10.00
N CYS A 91 -6.53 -5.88 -10.80
CA CYS A 91 -7.88 -5.59 -10.31
C CYS A 91 -8.94 -6.27 -11.19
N GLU A 92 -9.87 -6.97 -10.53
CA GLU A 92 -11.00 -7.60 -11.19
C GLU A 92 -12.25 -7.69 -10.28
N PRO A 93 -13.46 -7.87 -10.84
CA PRO A 93 -14.65 -8.11 -10.04
C PRO A 93 -14.48 -9.34 -9.14
N ALA A 94 -14.57 -9.15 -7.82
CA ALA A 94 -14.43 -10.23 -6.85
C ALA A 94 -15.61 -11.21 -6.93
N LYS A 95 -16.77 -10.78 -7.43
CA LYS A 95 -17.98 -11.60 -7.54
C LYS A 95 -18.37 -11.81 -8.99
N ARG A 96 -18.58 -13.07 -9.34
CA ARG A 96 -19.05 -13.51 -10.65
C ARG A 96 -20.35 -14.29 -10.50
N GLU A 97 -20.95 -14.74 -11.61
CA GLU A 97 -22.18 -15.54 -11.60
C GLU A 97 -22.10 -16.78 -10.69
N ASN A 98 -20.91 -17.40 -10.61
CA ASN A 98 -20.65 -18.59 -9.81
C ASN A 98 -20.23 -18.30 -8.36
N GLY A 99 -20.31 -17.05 -7.91
CA GLY A 99 -19.93 -16.61 -6.57
C GLY A 99 -18.62 -15.83 -6.54
N TYR A 100 -18.03 -15.74 -5.36
CA TYR A 100 -16.82 -14.97 -5.10
C TYR A 100 -15.56 -15.71 -5.54
N LEU A 101 -14.61 -14.96 -6.11
CA LEU A 101 -13.23 -15.38 -6.30
C LEU A 101 -12.57 -15.70 -4.96
N TYR A 102 -11.60 -16.60 -5.00
CA TYR A 102 -10.81 -16.90 -3.82
C TYR A 102 -9.67 -15.91 -3.68
N ALA A 103 -9.60 -15.24 -2.54
CA ALA A 103 -8.43 -14.48 -2.12
C ALA A 103 -7.43 -15.48 -1.53
N THR A 104 -6.28 -15.65 -2.17
CA THR A 104 -5.27 -16.67 -1.84
C THR A 104 -3.89 -16.11 -1.52
N GLY A 105 -3.75 -14.79 -1.54
CA GLY A 105 -2.54 -14.08 -1.15
C GLY A 105 -2.16 -14.37 0.29
N VAL A 106 -0.92 -14.04 0.67
CA VAL A 106 -0.44 -14.32 2.03
C VAL A 106 -1.26 -13.54 3.08
N VAL A 107 -1.59 -12.30 2.74
CA VAL A 107 -2.39 -11.36 3.55
C VAL A 107 -3.52 -10.83 2.68
N CYS A 108 -4.71 -10.73 3.27
CA CYS A 108 -5.87 -10.09 2.64
C CYS A 108 -6.39 -8.95 3.51
N TYR A 109 -6.49 -7.76 2.93
CA TYR A 109 -7.17 -6.60 3.51
C TYR A 109 -8.60 -6.56 2.97
N VAL A 110 -9.60 -6.40 3.84
CA VAL A 110 -11.02 -6.35 3.45
C VAL A 110 -11.63 -5.09 4.04
N MET A 111 -12.15 -4.21 3.19
CA MET A 111 -12.85 -3.02 3.66
C MET A 111 -14.11 -3.40 4.45
N ASP A 112 -14.35 -2.72 5.57
CA ASP A 112 -15.46 -2.95 6.51
C ASP A 112 -16.86 -2.88 5.86
N ASN A 113 -16.98 -2.13 4.77
CA ASN A 113 -18.21 -1.97 4.00
C ASN A 113 -18.48 -3.11 3.00
N CYS A 114 -17.60 -4.12 2.93
CA CYS A 114 -17.74 -5.28 2.04
C CYS A 114 -18.79 -6.27 2.54
N ASN A 115 -19.38 -7.02 1.61
CA ASN A 115 -20.34 -8.06 1.94
C ASN A 115 -19.65 -9.21 2.71
N SER A 116 -20.09 -9.47 3.94
CA SER A 116 -19.51 -10.51 4.80
C SER A 116 -19.53 -11.94 4.21
N LYS A 117 -20.29 -12.19 3.14
CA LYS A 117 -20.23 -13.47 2.41
C LYS A 117 -18.85 -13.72 1.77
N ILE A 118 -18.11 -12.67 1.41
CA ILE A 118 -16.78 -12.79 0.81
C ILE A 118 -15.76 -13.45 1.74
N ILE A 119 -15.95 -13.33 3.07
CA ILE A 119 -15.07 -13.92 4.09
C ILE A 119 -14.91 -15.43 3.90
N SER A 120 -15.95 -16.12 3.42
CA SER A 120 -15.89 -17.56 3.15
C SER A 120 -15.01 -17.95 1.95
N SER A 121 -14.66 -16.98 1.10
CA SER A 121 -13.76 -17.13 -0.04
C SER A 121 -12.34 -16.64 0.24
N ILE A 122 -12.05 -16.18 1.45
CA ILE A 122 -10.69 -15.76 1.83
C ILE A 122 -9.93 -16.97 2.39
N GLN A 123 -8.82 -17.30 1.76
CA GLN A 123 -7.91 -18.40 2.13
C GLN A 123 -6.53 -17.89 2.54
N SER A 124 -6.35 -16.58 2.60
CA SER A 124 -5.15 -15.93 3.12
C SER A 124 -4.86 -16.33 4.57
N LYS A 125 -3.57 -16.34 4.92
CA LYS A 125 -3.14 -16.75 6.26
C LYS A 125 -3.48 -15.72 7.32
N VAL A 126 -3.44 -14.45 6.93
CA VAL A 126 -3.79 -13.30 7.75
C VAL A 126 -4.84 -12.49 7.03
N VAL A 127 -5.87 -12.07 7.76
CA VAL A 127 -6.95 -11.25 7.22
C VAL A 127 -7.11 -10.02 8.10
N TYR A 128 -7.08 -8.84 7.48
CA TYR A 128 -7.36 -7.58 8.15
C TYR A 128 -8.72 -7.06 7.70
N GLU A 129 -9.58 -6.73 8.67
CA GLU A 129 -10.78 -5.91 8.40
C GLU A 129 -10.38 -4.45 8.56
N VAL A 130 -10.68 -3.64 7.54
CA VAL A 130 -10.11 -2.30 7.36
C VAL A 130 -11.21 -1.26 7.42
N SER A 131 -11.05 -0.29 8.32
CA SER A 131 -11.80 0.96 8.30
C SER A 131 -10.87 2.12 7.95
N ILE A 132 -11.39 3.12 7.22
CA ILE A 132 -10.67 4.35 6.87
C ILE A 132 -11.48 5.56 7.32
N GLY A 133 -10.81 6.46 8.02
CA GLY A 133 -11.36 7.71 8.51
C GLY A 133 -11.05 7.90 10.00
N ASP A 134 -11.22 9.14 10.46
CA ASP A 134 -11.25 9.39 11.90
C ASP A 134 -12.38 8.56 12.52
N ASP A 135 -12.13 7.97 13.69
CA ASP A 135 -13.15 7.56 14.65
C ASP A 135 -13.92 8.80 15.17
N ASN A 136 -14.46 9.62 14.26
CA ASN A 136 -15.38 10.70 14.56
C ASN A 136 -16.71 10.06 14.91
N CYS A 137 -16.73 9.52 16.12
CA CYS A 137 -17.88 9.40 16.98
C CYS A 137 -18.80 10.60 16.72
N ASP A 138 -19.93 10.32 16.06
CA ASP A 138 -21.04 11.24 15.86
C ASP A 138 -21.76 11.53 17.18
N GLY A 139 -21.04 11.97 18.21
CA GLY A 139 -21.56 12.65 19.41
C GLY A 139 -22.61 11.93 20.25
N ASP A 140 -22.96 10.67 19.96
CA ASP A 140 -24.04 9.93 20.64
C ASP A 140 -23.52 8.56 21.09
N CYS A 141 -22.50 8.56 21.96
CA CYS A 141 -21.98 7.34 22.57
C CYS A 141 -22.19 7.32 24.10
N ASP A 142 -23.40 6.99 24.53
CA ASP A 142 -23.69 6.63 25.93
C ASP A 142 -23.00 5.31 26.38
N HIS A 143 -22.17 4.70 25.51
CA HIS A 143 -21.54 3.41 25.81
C HIS A 143 -20.16 3.15 25.20
N CYS A 144 -19.40 4.19 24.85
CA CYS A 144 -18.01 3.99 24.47
C CYS A 144 -17.10 4.36 25.66
N ASP A 145 -16.32 3.39 26.13
CA ASP A 145 -15.23 3.59 27.11
C ASP A 145 -14.06 4.33 26.41
N CYS A 146 -14.35 5.51 25.86
CA CYS A 146 -13.36 6.44 25.34
C CYS A 146 -12.56 6.95 26.53
N LYS A 147 -11.47 6.27 26.87
CA LYS A 147 -10.43 6.87 27.70
C LYS A 147 -9.92 8.06 26.89
N GLU A 148 -10.28 9.26 27.31
CA GLU A 148 -9.69 10.51 26.83
C GLU A 148 -8.17 10.29 26.75
N ILE A 149 -7.65 10.19 25.52
CA ILE A 149 -6.21 10.32 25.31
C ILE A 149 -5.95 11.78 25.63
N ASP A 150 -5.28 12.00 26.77
CA ASP A 150 -4.89 13.31 27.22
C ASP A 150 -4.17 14.01 26.05
N LYS A 151 -4.66 15.19 25.64
CA LYS A 151 -4.19 15.91 24.43
C LYS A 151 -2.70 16.25 24.45
N ASP A 152 -2.03 15.96 25.56
CA ASP A 152 -0.62 16.18 25.83
C ASP A 152 0.21 14.87 25.95
N TYR A 153 -0.28 13.74 25.41
CA TYR A 153 0.45 12.47 25.44
C TYR A 153 1.44 12.33 24.28
N TYR A 154 2.66 12.83 24.45
CA TYR A 154 3.77 12.62 23.53
C TYR A 154 4.60 11.42 23.98
N SER A 155 4.99 10.53 23.06
CA SER A 155 5.87 9.41 23.38
C SER A 155 6.94 9.17 22.32
N ILE A 156 8.11 8.70 22.77
CA ILE A 156 9.21 8.28 21.90
C ILE A 156 9.61 6.88 22.34
N ASN A 157 9.56 5.91 21.42
CA ASN A 157 9.86 4.50 21.69
C ASN A 157 9.05 3.94 22.88
N GLY A 158 7.75 4.29 22.95
CA GLY A 158 6.85 3.85 24.01
C GLY A 158 7.08 4.50 25.38
N LYS A 159 7.97 5.50 25.49
CA LYS A 159 8.16 6.29 26.72
C LYS A 159 7.53 7.66 26.57
N GLN A 160 6.71 8.06 27.54
CA GLN A 160 6.14 9.40 27.58
C GLN A 160 7.24 10.46 27.70
N VAL A 161 7.14 11.52 26.92
CA VAL A 161 8.07 12.65 26.85
C VAL A 161 7.30 13.96 26.89
N SER A 162 8.02 15.08 27.06
CA SER A 162 7.42 16.40 26.89
C SER A 162 7.21 16.74 25.41
N GLN A 163 6.25 17.62 25.13
CA GLN A 163 6.03 18.18 23.79
C GLN A 163 7.33 18.74 23.17
N ALA A 164 8.11 19.49 23.95
CA ALA A 164 9.35 20.11 23.48
C ALA A 164 10.40 19.06 23.07
N GLU A 165 10.48 17.93 23.78
CA GLU A 165 11.37 16.82 23.43
C GLU A 165 10.90 16.10 22.16
N PHE A 166 9.59 15.90 22.02
CA PHE A 166 8.99 15.32 20.82
C PHE A 166 9.24 16.21 19.59
N GLU A 167 8.91 17.50 19.66
CA GLU A 167 9.14 18.46 18.59
C GLU A 167 10.61 18.57 18.19
N LYS A 168 11.53 18.53 19.16
CA LYS A 168 12.97 18.51 18.89
C LYS A 168 13.35 17.28 18.08
N LYS A 169 12.83 16.11 18.45
CA LYS A 169 13.10 14.86 17.76
C LYS A 169 12.51 14.81 16.36
N THR A 170 11.30 15.32 16.16
CA THR A 170 10.69 15.47 14.82
C THR A 170 11.54 16.38 13.93
N LYS A 171 12.05 17.50 14.46
CA LYS A 171 12.96 18.39 13.70
C LYS A 171 14.30 17.74 13.35
N GLU A 172 14.82 16.86 14.21
CA GLU A 172 16.04 16.08 13.92
C GLU A 172 15.78 15.08 12.78
N ILE A 173 14.65 14.35 12.83
CA ILE A 173 14.25 13.40 11.78
C ILE A 173 14.05 14.12 10.44
N GLN A 174 13.35 15.27 10.45
CA GLN A 174 13.12 16.05 9.23
C GLN A 174 14.43 16.46 8.56
N LYS A 175 15.41 16.94 9.33
CA LYS A 175 16.73 17.30 8.79
C LYS A 175 17.45 16.11 8.17
N THR A 176 17.34 14.93 8.79
CA THR A 176 17.90 13.70 8.24
C THR A 176 17.21 13.33 6.93
N TYR A 177 15.88 13.42 6.87
CA TYR A 177 15.11 13.18 5.66
C TYR A 177 15.50 14.14 4.52
N ASP A 178 15.57 15.44 4.80
CA ASP A 178 15.98 16.45 3.82
C ASP A 178 17.39 16.17 3.28
N SER A 179 18.33 15.79 4.16
CA SER A 179 19.70 15.44 3.76
C SER A 179 19.77 14.16 2.91
N LEU A 180 18.86 13.21 3.13
CA LEU A 180 18.76 11.99 2.32
C LEU A 180 18.21 12.31 0.93
N ASN A 181 17.20 13.17 0.83
CA ASN A 181 16.64 13.61 -0.44
C ASN A 181 17.68 14.36 -1.28
N ASP A 182 18.45 15.27 -0.68
CA ASP A 182 19.57 15.94 -1.35
C ASP A 182 20.60 14.92 -1.89
N CYS A 183 20.80 13.80 -1.19
CA CYS A 183 21.72 12.76 -1.61
C CYS A 183 21.17 11.94 -2.79
N LEU A 184 19.85 11.69 -2.84
CA LEU A 184 19.18 11.03 -3.95
C LEU A 184 19.29 11.86 -5.23
N ASP A 185 19.06 13.17 -5.15
CA ASP A 185 19.22 14.10 -6.29
C ASP A 185 20.64 14.04 -6.88
N ILE A 186 21.65 13.90 -6.02
CA ILE A 186 23.05 13.74 -6.44
C ILE A 186 23.25 12.40 -7.16
N VAL A 187 22.70 11.30 -6.62
CA VAL A 187 22.80 9.96 -7.22
C VAL A 187 22.15 9.93 -8.61
N ASP A 188 21.01 10.59 -8.78
CA ASP A 188 20.34 10.72 -10.07
C ASP A 188 21.18 11.50 -11.09
N ALA A 189 21.83 12.58 -10.64
CA ALA A 189 22.76 13.32 -11.48
C ALA A 189 23.98 12.49 -11.91
N PHE A 190 24.48 11.59 -11.05
CA PHE A 190 25.59 10.68 -11.39
C PHE A 190 25.22 9.70 -12.51
N SER A 191 23.98 9.18 -12.50
CA SER A 191 23.48 8.29 -13.55
C SER A 191 23.52 8.97 -14.93
N GLU A 192 23.10 10.24 -14.99
CA GLU A 192 23.11 11.03 -16.22
C GLU A 192 24.53 11.38 -16.69
N ILE A 193 25.44 11.70 -15.77
CA ILE A 193 26.86 11.91 -16.08
C ILE A 193 27.49 10.62 -16.64
N TYR A 194 27.21 9.48 -16.02
CA TYR A 194 27.73 8.19 -16.46
C TYR A 194 27.26 7.84 -17.87
N LYS A 195 25.97 8.04 -18.19
CA LYS A 195 25.43 7.85 -19.55
C LYS A 195 26.15 8.72 -20.58
N ARG A 196 26.42 9.98 -20.25
CA ARG A 196 27.15 10.90 -21.16
C ARG A 196 28.59 10.45 -21.39
N LEU A 197 29.29 10.00 -20.35
CA LEU A 197 30.65 9.47 -20.47
C LEU A 197 30.70 8.22 -21.36
N MET A 198 29.75 7.30 -21.19
CA MET A 198 29.66 6.10 -22.02
C MET A 198 29.36 6.43 -23.49
N ASN A 199 28.46 7.38 -23.75
CA ASN A 199 28.21 7.85 -25.12
C ASN A 199 29.44 8.49 -25.76
N TYR A 200 30.22 9.26 -24.99
CA TYR A 200 31.45 9.87 -25.48
C TYR A 200 32.53 8.83 -25.77
N ALA A 201 32.67 7.81 -24.92
CA ALA A 201 33.59 6.68 -25.17
C ALA A 201 33.24 5.96 -26.48
N CYS A 202 31.96 5.62 -26.70
CA CYS A 202 31.53 5.01 -27.96
C CYS A 202 31.75 5.90 -29.19
N TYR A 203 31.71 7.23 -29.04
CA TYR A 203 32.02 8.16 -30.13
C TYR A 203 33.51 8.16 -30.46
N LEU A 204 34.39 8.13 -29.45
CA LEU A 204 35.84 8.04 -29.64
C LEU A 204 36.25 6.72 -30.29
N ASP A 205 35.66 5.59 -29.89
CA ASP A 205 35.92 4.29 -30.50
C ASP A 205 35.58 4.28 -32.00
N LYS A 206 34.46 4.90 -32.38
CA LYS A 206 34.06 5.06 -33.80
C LYS A 206 35.00 5.97 -34.60
N LEU A 207 35.58 6.98 -33.95
CA LEU A 207 36.57 7.84 -34.59
C LEU A 207 37.89 7.09 -34.81
N ASP A 208 38.34 6.29 -33.86
CA ASP A 208 39.55 5.46 -34.00
C ASP A 208 39.39 4.42 -35.12
N GLU A 209 38.23 3.74 -35.21
CA GLU A 209 37.93 2.83 -36.33
C GLU A 209 37.94 3.54 -37.70
N SER A 210 37.56 4.82 -37.76
CA SER A 210 37.56 5.61 -39.00
C SER A 210 38.95 6.10 -39.45
N PHE A 211 39.96 6.02 -38.57
CA PHE A 211 41.36 6.38 -38.87
C PHE A 211 42.14 5.25 -39.56
N TRP A 212 41.62 4.02 -39.57
CA TRP A 212 42.25 2.83 -40.16
C TRP A 212 41.65 2.38 -41.51
N TYR A 213 40.82 3.22 -42.14
CA TYR A 213 40.30 3.03 -43.51
C TYR A 213 40.77 4.12 -44.48
#